data_AF-A0A5J6V8S1-F1
#
_entry.id   AF-A0A5J6V8S1-F1
#
_cell.length_a   1.000
_cell.length_b   1.000
_cell.length_c   1.000
_cell.angle_alpha   90.00
_cell.angle_beta   90.00
_cell.angle_gamma   90.00
#
_symmetry.space_group_name_H-M   'P 1'
#
loop_
_entity.id
_entity.type
_entity.pdbx_description
1 polymer ?
#
loop_
_entity_poly.entity_id
_entity_poly.type
_entity_poly.pdbx_seq_one_letter_code
_entity_poly.pdbx_strand_id
1 'polypeptide(L)'
;MTGQEENVLGMGTWMTLLGYTEFYADGILSALFEKASREVDVGIQYLLKKEANKAYNTWLARKEALAGVFGVRITELSSWARLDAAIWVRNGIAHGSGGLTRMQKAQEAGKAILVGVPLNEGRLVLSAMSVATCADVCCEFVEELDLATRKELSQS
;
A
#
# COMPACT_ATOMS: atom_id res chain seq x y z
N MET A 1 -15.52 13.50 -23.03
CA MET A 1 -15.64 12.37 -22.09
C MET A 1 -16.87 12.58 -21.25
N THR A 2 -17.68 11.55 -21.07
CA THR A 2 -18.74 11.55 -20.06
C THR A 2 -18.14 11.38 -18.66
N GLY A 3 -18.79 11.85 -17.60
CA GLY A 3 -18.28 11.69 -16.23
C GLY A 3 -18.09 10.23 -15.78
N GLN A 4 -18.72 9.28 -16.49
CA GLN A 4 -18.53 7.85 -16.27
C GLN A 4 -17.20 7.34 -16.84
N GLU A 5 -16.78 7.83 -18.01
CA GLU A 5 -15.49 7.46 -18.62
C GLU A 5 -14.30 7.96 -17.80
N GLU A 6 -14.39 9.21 -17.30
CA GLU A 6 -13.36 9.79 -16.43
C GLU A 6 -13.19 8.99 -15.14
N ASN A 7 -14.29 8.57 -14.52
CA ASN A 7 -14.26 7.77 -13.30
C ASN A 7 -13.64 6.37 -13.54
N VAL A 8 -13.95 5.72 -14.67
CA VAL A 8 -13.36 4.40 -15.01
C VAL A 8 -11.85 4.52 -15.24
N LEU A 9 -11.40 5.56 -15.97
CA LEU A 9 -9.98 5.82 -16.15
C LEU A 9 -9.29 6.15 -14.83
N GLY A 10 -9.94 6.93 -13.97
CA GLY A 10 -9.46 7.25 -12.63
C GLY A 10 -9.29 6.00 -11.76
N MET A 11 -10.25 5.08 -11.78
CA MET A 11 -10.15 3.78 -11.10
C MET A 11 -8.97 2.96 -11.62
N GLY A 12 -8.80 2.85 -12.94
CA GLY A 12 -7.67 2.15 -13.54
C GLY A 12 -6.34 2.73 -13.07
N THR A 13 -6.20 4.06 -13.13
CA THR A 13 -4.98 4.76 -12.73
C THR A 13 -4.68 4.58 -11.24
N TRP A 14 -5.70 4.68 -10.37
CA TRP A 14 -5.57 4.45 -8.93
C TRP A 14 -5.06 3.04 -8.61
N MET A 15 -5.63 2.02 -9.27
CA MET A 15 -5.21 0.63 -9.11
C MET A 15 -3.74 0.46 -9.54
N THR A 16 -3.34 1.07 -10.66
CA THR A 16 -1.97 1.01 -11.18
C THR A 16 -0.97 1.67 -10.24
N LEU A 17 -1.28 2.87 -9.72
CA LEU A 17 -0.39 3.60 -8.79
C LEU A 17 -0.10 2.77 -7.55
N LEU A 18 -1.13 2.23 -6.89
CA LEU A 18 -0.90 1.38 -5.72
C LEU A 18 -0.26 0.04 -6.06
N GLY A 19 -0.52 -0.52 -7.24
CA GLY A 19 0.19 -1.71 -7.72
C GLY A 19 1.70 -1.48 -7.85
N TYR A 20 2.12 -0.31 -8.34
CA TYR A 20 3.54 0.06 -8.38
C TYR A 20 4.12 0.27 -6.98
N THR A 21 3.37 0.89 -6.07
CA THR A 21 3.78 1.05 -4.67
C THR A 21 3.95 -0.30 -3.96
N GLU A 22 3.05 -1.25 -4.21
CA GLU A 22 3.17 -2.63 -3.70
C GLU A 22 4.40 -3.34 -4.27
N PHE A 23 4.60 -3.24 -5.59
CA PHE A 23 5.77 -3.83 -6.25
C PHE A 23 7.08 -3.26 -5.71
N TYR A 24 7.13 -1.94 -5.44
CA TYR A 24 8.29 -1.31 -4.83
C TYR A 24 8.53 -1.85 -3.40
N ALA A 25 7.49 -1.90 -2.57
CA ALA A 25 7.59 -2.44 -1.22
C ALA A 25 8.04 -3.92 -1.22
N ASP A 26 7.58 -4.72 -2.19
CA ASP A 26 8.02 -6.10 -2.39
C ASP A 26 9.50 -6.18 -2.77
N GLY A 27 9.96 -5.26 -3.63
CA GLY A 27 11.38 -5.14 -3.98
C GLY A 27 12.26 -4.87 -2.76
N ILE A 28 11.86 -3.93 -1.91
CA ILE A 28 12.56 -3.61 -0.65
C ILE A 28 12.56 -4.81 0.29
N LEU A 29 11.40 -5.44 0.51
CA LEU A 29 11.30 -6.63 1.35
C LEU A 29 12.16 -7.78 0.82
N SER A 30 12.17 -8.00 -0.49
CA SER A 30 12.99 -9.03 -1.12
C SER A 30 14.47 -8.79 -0.88
N ALA A 31 14.95 -7.55 -1.02
CA ALA A 31 16.34 -7.20 -0.75
C ALA A 31 16.71 -7.41 0.74
N LEU A 32 15.82 -7.05 1.66
CA LEU A 32 16.00 -7.26 3.10
C LEU A 32 16.06 -8.75 3.47
N PHE A 33 15.14 -9.56 2.95
CA PHE A 33 15.13 -11.02 3.17
C PHE A 33 16.36 -11.68 2.54
N GLU A 34 16.78 -11.27 1.35
CA GLU A 34 17.98 -11.79 0.71
C GLU A 34 19.22 -11.49 1.54
N LYS A 35 19.36 -10.25 2.05
CA LYS A 35 20.44 -9.88 2.95
C LYS A 35 20.43 -10.73 4.22
N ALA A 36 19.30 -10.78 4.94
CA ALA A 36 19.17 -11.55 6.16
C ALA A 36 19.46 -13.04 5.95
N SER A 37 19.09 -13.61 4.79
CA SER A 37 19.37 -15.00 4.46
C SER A 37 20.86 -15.29 4.27
N ARG A 38 21.69 -14.31 3.93
CA ARG A 38 23.15 -14.51 3.77
C ARG A 38 23.89 -14.59 5.11
N GLU A 39 23.28 -14.08 6.18
CA GLU A 39 23.88 -13.96 7.52
C GLU A 39 23.52 -15.13 8.45
N VAL A 40 22.71 -16.08 7.98
CA VAL A 40 22.17 -17.17 8.81
C VAL A 40 22.40 -18.56 8.18
N ASP A 41 22.39 -19.59 9.03
CA ASP A 41 22.52 -20.99 8.61
C ASP A 41 21.36 -21.47 7.72
N VAL A 42 21.61 -22.49 6.90
CA VAL A 42 20.68 -23.05 5.90
C VAL A 42 19.30 -23.38 6.46
N GLY A 43 19.22 -23.90 7.69
CA GLY A 43 17.93 -24.19 8.34
C GLY A 43 17.07 -22.94 8.59
N ILE A 44 17.71 -21.82 8.96
CA ILE A 44 17.05 -20.55 9.18
C ILE A 44 16.69 -19.89 7.84
N GLN A 45 17.52 -20.06 6.80
CA GLN A 45 17.22 -19.59 5.44
C GLN A 45 15.88 -20.16 4.92
N TYR A 46 15.60 -21.44 5.18
CA TYR A 46 14.32 -22.04 4.82
C TYR A 46 13.13 -21.38 5.52
N LEU A 47 13.26 -21.06 6.81
CA LEU A 47 12.22 -20.35 7.57
C LEU A 47 12.03 -18.93 7.06
N LEU A 48 13.12 -18.19 6.80
CA LEU A 48 13.06 -16.84 6.23
C LEU A 48 12.38 -16.83 4.86
N LYS A 49 12.67 -17.80 3.98
CA LYS A 49 12.02 -17.92 2.67
C LYS A 49 10.51 -18.17 2.81
N LYS A 50 10.10 -18.97 3.79
CA LYS A 50 8.68 -19.21 4.07
C LYS A 50 7.98 -17.94 4.55
N GLU A 51 8.63 -17.15 5.41
CA GLU A 51 8.08 -15.87 5.87
C GLU A 51 8.04 -14.82 4.75
N ALA A 52 9.08 -14.75 3.90
CA ALA A 52 9.10 -13.88 2.73
C ALA A 52 7.90 -14.15 1.80
N ASN A 53 7.61 -15.41 1.49
CA ASN A 53 6.45 -15.78 0.67
C ASN A 53 5.11 -15.36 1.28
N LYS A 54 4.99 -15.30 2.61
CA LYS A 54 3.77 -14.81 3.27
C LYS A 54 3.66 -13.29 3.16
N ALA A 55 4.78 -12.59 3.33
CA ALA A 55 4.84 -11.12 3.37
C ALA A 55 4.25 -10.47 2.12
N TYR A 56 4.45 -11.06 0.93
CA TYR A 56 4.02 -10.48 -0.35
C TYR A 56 2.51 -10.55 -0.63
N ASN A 57 1.71 -11.22 0.20
CA ASN A 57 0.29 -11.46 -0.13
C ASN A 57 -0.63 -10.27 0.16
N THR A 58 -0.39 -9.51 1.24
CA THR A 58 -1.28 -8.42 1.67
C THR A 58 -0.48 -7.28 2.29
N TRP A 59 -1.04 -6.06 2.31
CA TRP A 59 -0.42 -4.94 3.04
C TRP A 59 -0.25 -5.21 4.54
N LEU A 60 -1.16 -5.97 5.14
CA LEU A 60 -1.03 -6.41 6.53
C LEU A 60 0.21 -7.30 6.71
N ALA A 61 0.39 -8.30 5.84
CA ALA A 61 1.55 -9.18 5.89
C ALA A 61 2.87 -8.44 5.61
N ARG A 62 2.89 -7.48 4.68
CA ARG A 62 4.07 -6.62 4.42
C ARG A 62 4.44 -5.81 5.67
N LYS A 63 3.45 -5.18 6.30
CA LYS A 63 3.62 -4.41 7.54
C LYS A 63 4.16 -5.28 8.66
N GLU A 64 3.60 -6.46 8.86
CA GLU A 64 4.03 -7.42 9.89
C GLU A 64 5.47 -7.88 9.66
N ALA A 65 5.84 -8.17 8.41
CA ALA A 65 7.22 -8.55 8.06
C ALA A 65 8.20 -7.40 8.29
N LEU A 66 7.91 -6.20 7.79
CA LEU A 66 8.77 -5.01 7.96
C LEU A 66 8.99 -4.70 9.45
N ALA A 67 7.93 -4.67 10.26
CA ALA A 67 8.04 -4.34 11.67
C ALA A 67 8.62 -5.49 12.51
N GLY A 68 8.17 -6.72 12.27
CA GLY A 68 8.50 -7.88 13.10
C GLY A 68 9.87 -8.48 12.81
N VAL A 69 10.29 -8.49 11.54
CA VAL A 69 11.57 -9.09 11.11
C VAL A 69 12.67 -8.05 11.02
N PHE A 70 12.37 -6.88 10.47
CA PHE A 70 13.37 -5.85 10.15
C PHE A 70 13.29 -4.61 11.05
N GLY A 71 12.36 -4.56 11.99
CA GLY A 71 12.18 -3.39 12.87
C GLY A 71 11.69 -2.12 12.17
N VAL A 72 11.33 -2.18 10.89
CA VAL A 72 10.86 -1.06 10.08
C VAL A 72 9.36 -0.85 10.31
N ARG A 73 9.03 0.15 11.11
CA ARG A 73 7.63 0.43 11.49
C ARG A 73 6.98 1.40 10.52
N ILE A 74 6.50 0.89 9.39
CA ILE A 74 5.87 1.74 8.36
C ILE A 74 4.63 2.50 8.86
N THR A 75 4.01 2.06 9.96
CA THR A 75 2.88 2.77 10.59
C THR A 75 3.25 4.08 11.26
N GLU A 76 4.54 4.29 11.55
CA GLU A 76 5.07 5.51 12.15
C GLU A 76 5.47 6.54 11.07
N LEU A 77 5.43 6.15 9.78
CA LEU A 77 5.67 7.05 8.66
C LEU A 77 4.51 8.03 8.48
N SER A 78 4.82 9.28 8.15
CA SER A 78 3.81 10.34 8.09
C SER A 78 2.84 10.16 6.92
N SER A 79 3.27 9.49 5.85
CA SER A 79 2.44 9.12 4.71
C SER A 79 1.50 7.93 4.97
N TRP A 80 1.76 7.12 6.00
CA TRP A 80 1.08 5.83 6.16
C TRP A 80 -0.43 5.93 6.28
N ALA A 81 -0.94 6.87 7.08
CA ALA A 81 -2.38 7.03 7.25
C ALA A 81 -3.09 7.34 5.91
N ARG A 82 -2.45 8.14 5.05
CA ARG A 82 -2.96 8.45 3.71
C ARG A 82 -2.83 7.25 2.77
N LEU A 83 -1.73 6.49 2.83
CA LEU A 83 -1.58 5.28 2.03
C LEU A 83 -2.60 4.21 2.43
N ASP A 84 -2.82 3.98 3.72
CA ASP A 84 -3.83 3.04 4.22
C ASP A 84 -5.24 3.42 3.73
N ALA A 85 -5.55 4.72 3.76
CA ALA A 85 -6.77 5.24 3.16
C ALA A 85 -6.85 4.97 1.65
N ALA A 86 -5.76 5.13 0.91
CA ALA A 86 -5.74 4.84 -0.52
C ALA A 86 -5.89 3.33 -0.84
N ILE A 87 -5.27 2.46 -0.03
CA ILE A 87 -5.43 1.00 -0.10
C ILE A 87 -6.88 0.62 0.16
N TRP A 88 -7.53 1.27 1.11
CA TRP A 88 -8.95 1.06 1.39
C TRP A 88 -9.83 1.44 0.20
N VAL A 89 -9.57 2.61 -0.43
CA VAL A 89 -10.28 3.03 -1.66
C VAL A 89 -10.12 1.99 -2.77
N ARG A 90 -8.89 1.51 -3.00
CA ARG A 90 -8.58 0.46 -3.98
C ARG A 90 -9.33 -0.83 -3.72
N ASN A 91 -9.36 -1.30 -2.47
CA ASN A 91 -10.13 -2.49 -2.11
C ASN A 91 -11.63 -2.28 -2.38
N GLY A 92 -12.16 -1.07 -2.12
CA GLY A 92 -13.52 -0.69 -2.46
C GLY A 92 -13.82 -0.73 -3.97
N ILE A 93 -12.86 -0.29 -4.81
CA ILE A 93 -12.96 -0.39 -6.28
C ILE A 93 -12.99 -1.87 -6.70
N ALA A 94 -12.05 -2.68 -6.20
CA ALA A 94 -11.87 -4.08 -6.57
C ALA A 94 -13.06 -5.00 -6.18
N HIS A 95 -13.71 -4.73 -5.05
CA HIS A 95 -14.80 -5.58 -4.53
C HIS A 95 -16.18 -5.34 -5.17
N GLY A 96 -16.31 -4.45 -6.16
CA GLY A 96 -17.50 -4.42 -7.02
C GLY A 96 -18.08 -3.03 -7.22
N SER A 97 -17.37 -2.18 -7.97
CA SER A 97 -17.81 -0.85 -8.46
C SER A 97 -17.83 0.30 -7.45
N GLY A 98 -17.10 0.19 -6.33
CA GLY A 98 -16.96 1.26 -5.34
C GLY A 98 -18.10 1.35 -4.31
N GLY A 99 -19.01 0.37 -4.28
CA GLY A 99 -20.10 0.32 -3.31
C GLY A 99 -19.64 -0.18 -1.94
N LEU A 100 -19.69 0.67 -0.93
CA LEU A 100 -19.36 0.28 0.44
C LEU A 100 -20.53 -0.46 1.10
N THR A 101 -20.25 -1.51 1.88
CA THR A 101 -21.26 -2.11 2.76
C THR A 101 -21.74 -1.09 3.82
N ARG A 102 -22.95 -1.27 4.36
CA ARG A 102 -23.56 -0.32 5.32
C ARG A 102 -22.69 -0.09 6.57
N MET A 103 -21.88 -1.08 6.96
CA MET A 103 -20.92 -0.97 8.07
C MET A 103 -19.64 -0.20 7.68
N GLN A 104 -19.13 -0.41 6.46
CA GLN A 104 -17.96 0.34 5.96
C GLN A 104 -18.27 1.83 5.75
N LYS A 105 -19.51 2.19 5.39
CA LYS A 105 -19.93 3.59 5.19
C LYS A 105 -19.82 4.45 6.44
N ALA A 106 -20.00 3.88 7.65
CA ALA A 106 -20.03 4.65 8.88
C ALA A 106 -18.67 4.75 9.58
N GLN A 107 -17.84 3.69 9.52
CA GLN A 107 -16.53 3.68 10.20
C GLN A 107 -15.38 4.22 9.35
N GLU A 108 -15.47 4.13 8.02
CA GLU A 108 -14.29 4.34 7.16
C GLU A 108 -14.47 5.50 6.16
N ALA A 109 -15.60 6.24 6.20
CA ALA A 109 -15.80 7.41 5.34
C ALA A 109 -14.71 8.49 5.52
N GLY A 110 -14.13 8.60 6.72
CA GLY A 110 -13.00 9.48 6.99
C GLY A 110 -11.76 9.18 6.14
N LYS A 111 -11.55 7.91 5.75
CA LYS A 111 -10.43 7.53 4.88
C LYS A 111 -10.62 8.05 3.46
N ALA A 112 -11.83 7.98 2.92
CA ALA A 112 -12.14 8.52 1.59
C ALA A 112 -11.86 10.04 1.54
N ILE A 113 -12.25 10.77 2.59
CA ILE A 113 -11.99 12.21 2.73
C ILE A 113 -10.49 12.50 2.80
N LEU A 114 -9.73 11.70 3.54
CA LEU A 114 -8.29 11.88 3.75
C LEU A 114 -7.49 11.87 2.43
N VAL A 115 -7.99 11.16 1.42
CA VAL A 115 -7.37 11.08 0.08
C VAL A 115 -8.19 11.77 -1.01
N GLY A 116 -9.11 12.65 -0.62
CA GLY A 116 -9.88 13.48 -1.56
C GLY A 116 -10.80 12.68 -2.48
N VAL A 117 -11.30 11.52 -2.05
CA VAL A 117 -12.24 10.69 -2.81
C VAL A 117 -13.65 10.86 -2.24
N PRO A 118 -14.53 11.64 -2.88
CA PRO A 118 -15.90 11.79 -2.42
C PRO A 118 -16.71 10.49 -2.58
N LEU A 119 -17.68 10.31 -1.69
CA LEU A 119 -18.70 9.27 -1.78
C LEU A 119 -20.00 9.88 -2.31
N ASN A 120 -20.42 9.48 -3.51
CA ASN A 120 -21.72 9.86 -4.07
C ASN A 120 -22.67 8.66 -4.08
N GLU A 121 -23.82 8.77 -3.42
CA GLU A 121 -24.79 7.67 -3.24
C GLU A 121 -24.15 6.37 -2.68
N GLY A 122 -23.04 6.51 -1.95
CA GLY A 122 -22.26 5.39 -1.41
C GLY A 122 -21.34 4.70 -2.41
N ARG A 123 -21.04 5.34 -3.53
CA ARG A 123 -20.01 4.97 -4.51
C ARG A 123 -18.83 5.92 -4.45
N LEU A 124 -17.62 5.39 -4.58
CA LEU A 124 -16.40 6.17 -4.74
C LEU A 124 -16.41 6.88 -6.10
N VAL A 125 -16.22 8.19 -6.11
CA VAL A 125 -16.09 8.99 -7.33
C VAL A 125 -14.66 9.51 -7.42
N LEU A 126 -13.91 9.00 -8.38
CA LEU A 126 -12.53 9.39 -8.60
C LEU A 126 -12.47 10.51 -9.62
N SER A 127 -12.00 11.67 -9.18
CA SER A 127 -11.68 12.81 -10.04
C SER A 127 -10.20 12.79 -10.42
N ALA A 128 -9.82 13.57 -11.44
CA ALA A 128 -8.41 13.82 -11.75
C ALA A 128 -7.61 14.31 -10.52
N MET A 129 -8.22 15.12 -9.65
CA MET A 129 -7.59 15.60 -8.41
C MET A 129 -7.34 14.46 -7.42
N SER A 130 -8.32 13.58 -7.24
CA SER A 130 -8.19 12.41 -6.35
C SER A 130 -7.04 11.51 -6.81
N VAL A 131 -6.92 11.29 -8.12
CA VAL A 131 -5.83 10.48 -8.70
C VAL A 131 -4.47 11.15 -8.49
N ALA A 132 -4.38 12.48 -8.67
CA ALA A 132 -3.16 13.23 -8.37
C ALA A 132 -2.76 13.09 -6.89
N THR A 133 -3.72 13.23 -5.98
CA THR A 133 -3.48 12.99 -4.55
C THR A 133 -3.00 11.56 -4.27
N CYS A 134 -3.55 10.55 -4.95
CA CYS A 134 -3.06 9.18 -4.83
C CYS A 134 -1.60 9.04 -5.29
N ALA A 135 -1.23 9.69 -6.39
CA ALA A 135 0.15 9.68 -6.87
C ALA A 135 1.10 10.32 -5.86
N ASP A 136 0.74 11.48 -5.29
CA ASP A 136 1.53 12.16 -4.27
C ASP A 136 1.73 11.27 -3.03
N VAL A 137 0.66 10.64 -2.55
CA VAL A 137 0.69 9.70 -1.42
C VAL A 137 1.58 8.49 -1.70
N CYS A 138 1.53 7.95 -2.91
CA CYS A 138 2.39 6.84 -3.31
C CYS A 138 3.87 7.24 -3.33
N CYS A 139 4.18 8.40 -3.93
CA CYS A 139 5.56 8.89 -4.03
C CYS A 139 6.14 9.17 -2.64
N GLU A 140 5.40 9.90 -1.81
CA GLU A 140 5.82 10.25 -0.44
C GLU A 140 6.07 8.99 0.41
N PHE A 141 5.19 7.99 0.31
CA PHE A 141 5.41 6.72 1.00
C PHE A 141 6.65 5.97 0.50
N VAL A 142 6.87 5.92 -0.82
CA VAL A 142 8.04 5.28 -1.41
C VAL A 142 9.34 5.94 -0.92
N GLU A 143 9.37 7.27 -0.87
CA GLU A 143 10.49 8.04 -0.35
C GLU A 143 10.73 7.77 1.14
N GLU A 144 9.69 7.82 1.97
CA GLU A 144 9.78 7.53 3.39
C GLU A 144 10.21 6.08 3.67
N LEU A 145 9.71 5.12 2.89
CA LEU A 145 10.08 3.71 3.00
C LEU A 145 11.54 3.48 2.61
N ASP A 146 12.02 4.11 1.53
CA ASP A 146 13.43 4.07 1.14
C ASP A 146 14.32 4.60 2.27
N LEU A 147 13.98 5.78 2.82
CA LEU A 147 14.72 6.37 3.92
C LEU A 147 14.74 5.49 5.18
N ALA A 148 13.59 4.90 5.52
CA ALA A 148 13.45 4.04 6.70
C ALA A 148 14.24 2.73 6.57
N THR A 149 14.39 2.21 5.34
CA THR A 149 15.08 0.94 5.07
C THR A 149 16.53 1.10 4.65
N ARG A 150 16.97 2.33 4.35
CA ARG A 150 18.33 2.63 3.89
C ARG A 150 19.41 2.09 4.82
N LYS A 151 19.27 2.24 6.14
CA LYS A 151 20.25 1.75 7.12
C LYS A 151 20.39 0.23 7.07
N GLU A 152 19.27 -0.47 6.96
CA GLU A 152 19.23 -1.92 6.87
C GLU A 152 19.86 -2.42 5.57
N LEU A 153 19.71 -1.67 4.48
CA LEU A 153 20.28 -1.99 3.17
C LEU A 153 21.75 -1.56 2.99
N SER A 154 22.20 -0.49 3.66
CA SER A 154 23.53 0.12 3.43
C SER A 154 24.69 -0.53 4.21
N GLN A 155 24.42 -1.37 5.21
CA GLN A 155 25.47 -2.05 5.99
C GLN A 155 26.01 -3.29 5.22
N SER A 156 26.51 -3.11 4.00
CA SER A 156 27.21 -4.16 3.22
C SER A 156 28.72 -4.06 3.37
#